data_AF-A0AAX4PBD5-F1
#
_entry.id   AF-A0AAX4PBD5-F1
#
_cell.length_a   1.000
_cell.length_b   1.000
_cell.length_c   1.000
_cell.angle_alpha   90.00
_cell.angle_beta   90.00
_cell.angle_gamma   90.00
#
_symmetry.space_group_name_H-M   'P 1'
#
loop_
_entity.id
_entity.type
_entity.pdbx_description
1 polymer ?
#
loop_
_entity_poly.entity_id
_entity_poly.type
_entity_poly.pdbx_seq_one_letter_code
_entity_poly.pdbx_strand_id
1 'polypeptide(L)'
;MARSSTSSSSSFCDAFVERVEVKPTSSPSSSLAGLTACVKDIFDMSNHTTGFGHPKWRETHQPATENAEVVDLLLSSGATVVGRTHMDELAWSLFGVNYHYGTPRNPNAPNGKIPGGSSSGSASAVADGLADIGMGTDTGGSVRVPASYCGLYGIRPTHGRVSLRGARSLAPSFDTCGWFARDAALLRRVGNELLPPPATRANTPLTRWLVAADAFDLADPAASEAIYGAIAKKREELSLVFSSPPPQEVSLDHLGGGSYDAWFEAFRVLQSREVWQELGPWVEANRPGPSSGIRERFEYARTVRDSEVEEKAATRESIRVRLAEVLGRDGFLMLPTTPGPPPTSNESPEVVTDLRARLLRLTSIAGLSGFPQVSIPVARVEGEGPVGLSLLGPPGSDEELLRLAERVANVL
;
A
#
# COMPACT_ATOMS: atom_id res chain seq x y z
N MET A 1 -0.30 23.31 49.99
CA MET A 1 -0.01 21.91 49.59
C MET A 1 -0.60 21.69 48.21
N ALA A 2 0.21 21.89 47.17
CA ALA A 2 -0.14 21.53 45.81
C ALA A 2 0.23 20.05 45.60
N ARG A 3 -0.73 19.22 45.19
CA ARG A 3 -0.44 17.91 44.62
C ARG A 3 -0.56 18.04 43.10
N SER A 4 0.60 18.15 42.48
CA SER A 4 0.84 17.85 41.07
C SER A 4 0.33 16.45 40.76
N SER A 5 -0.67 16.33 39.90
CA SER A 5 -1.01 15.09 39.21
C SER A 5 -0.29 15.11 37.87
N THR A 6 0.83 14.39 37.79
CA THR A 6 1.50 14.04 36.55
C THR A 6 0.53 13.25 35.66
N SER A 7 0.04 13.86 34.58
CA SER A 7 -0.59 13.11 33.51
C SER A 7 0.51 12.36 32.76
N SER A 8 0.48 11.03 32.82
CA SER A 8 1.22 10.22 31.86
C SER A 8 0.51 10.37 30.51
N SER A 9 0.98 11.30 29.66
CA SER A 9 0.58 11.32 28.25
C SER A 9 0.99 10.00 27.63
N SER A 10 0.04 9.09 27.37
CA SER A 10 0.36 7.80 26.75
C SER A 10 0.98 8.05 25.38
N SER A 11 2.24 7.67 25.22
CA SER A 11 3.11 7.99 24.08
C SER A 11 2.82 7.19 22.80
N PHE A 12 1.67 6.52 22.71
CA PHE A 12 1.31 5.64 21.59
C PHE A 12 0.77 6.41 20.39
N CYS A 13 0.98 5.91 19.17
CA CYS A 13 0.37 6.48 17.97
C CYS A 13 -1.16 6.31 18.02
N ASP A 14 -1.90 7.36 17.66
CA ASP A 14 -3.37 7.34 17.57
C ASP A 14 -3.82 6.60 16.30
N ALA A 15 -3.51 5.30 16.24
CA ALA A 15 -3.60 4.48 15.03
C ALA A 15 -5.00 3.89 14.79
N PHE A 16 -5.86 3.89 15.81
CA PHE A 16 -7.12 3.15 15.82
C PHE A 16 -8.33 4.09 15.89
N VAL A 17 -9.26 3.95 14.93
CA VAL A 17 -10.57 4.59 15.03
C VAL A 17 -11.49 3.85 15.99
N GLU A 18 -11.26 2.56 16.19
CA GLU A 18 -11.99 1.70 17.10
C GLU A 18 -11.08 0.57 17.57
N ARG A 19 -10.96 0.36 18.90
CA ARG A 19 -10.30 -0.83 19.45
C ARG A 19 -11.34 -1.90 19.67
N VAL A 20 -11.15 -3.04 19.02
CA VAL A 20 -12.03 -4.21 19.09
C VAL A 20 -11.13 -5.43 19.14
N GLU A 21 -11.32 -6.27 20.16
CA GLU A 21 -10.61 -7.54 20.25
C GLU A 21 -11.51 -8.67 19.74
N VAL A 22 -11.14 -9.25 18.59
CA VAL A 22 -11.77 -10.46 18.05
C VAL A 22 -10.79 -11.60 18.16
N LYS A 23 -11.15 -12.59 18.98
CA LYS A 23 -10.31 -13.74 19.31
C LYS A 23 -10.23 -14.73 18.14
N PRO A 24 -9.10 -15.43 17.99
CA PRO A 24 -8.95 -16.45 16.95
C PRO A 24 -9.98 -17.58 17.08
N THR A 25 -10.32 -18.18 15.95
CA THR A 25 -11.26 -19.31 15.88
C THR A 25 -10.55 -20.67 15.85
N SER A 26 -9.21 -20.69 15.78
CA SER A 26 -8.40 -21.91 15.67
C SER A 26 -7.48 -22.18 16.87
N SER A 27 -6.80 -23.33 16.81
CA SER A 27 -5.92 -23.87 17.87
C SER A 27 -4.66 -23.03 18.10
N PRO A 28 -4.03 -23.08 19.29
CA PRO A 28 -2.74 -22.45 19.58
C PRO A 28 -1.56 -22.87 18.67
N SER A 29 -1.73 -23.92 17.86
CA SER A 29 -0.71 -24.43 16.93
C SER A 29 -0.77 -23.81 15.53
N SER A 30 -1.70 -22.89 15.28
CA SER A 30 -1.86 -22.24 13.96
C SER A 30 -0.69 -21.31 13.62
N SER A 31 -0.44 -21.10 12.33
CA SER A 31 0.71 -20.34 11.81
C SER A 31 0.85 -18.92 12.36
N LEU A 32 -0.27 -18.24 12.66
CA LEU A 32 -0.31 -16.89 13.20
C LEU A 32 -0.70 -16.84 14.69
N ALA A 33 -0.68 -17.98 15.39
CA ALA A 33 -1.02 -18.05 16.81
C ALA A 33 -0.13 -17.12 17.65
N GLY A 34 -0.77 -16.41 18.59
CA GLY A 34 -0.10 -15.47 19.50
C GLY A 34 0.25 -14.12 18.88
N LEU A 35 -0.03 -13.90 17.59
CA LEU A 35 0.13 -12.59 16.96
C LEU A 35 -1.13 -11.74 17.03
N THR A 36 -0.92 -10.43 16.93
CA THR A 36 -1.97 -9.43 16.84
C THR A 36 -2.05 -8.85 15.43
N ALA A 37 -3.27 -8.61 14.95
CA ALA A 37 -3.55 -7.98 13.67
C ALA A 37 -4.45 -6.76 13.83
N CYS A 38 -4.21 -5.72 13.07
CA CYS A 38 -5.14 -4.60 12.91
C CYS A 38 -5.65 -4.54 11.48
N VAL A 39 -6.86 -4.02 11.28
CA VAL A 39 -7.48 -3.96 9.96
C VAL A 39 -7.88 -2.52 9.62
N LYS A 40 -7.56 -2.09 8.40
CA LYS A 40 -8.02 -0.81 7.87
C LYS A 40 -9.55 -0.70 8.00
N ASP A 41 -10.08 0.50 8.31
CA ASP A 41 -11.52 0.77 8.43
C ASP A 41 -12.28 0.75 7.08
N ILE A 42 -11.91 -0.19 6.21
CA ILE A 42 -12.53 -0.55 4.94
C ILE A 42 -13.04 -1.99 4.96
N PHE A 43 -12.53 -2.83 5.87
CA PHE A 43 -12.91 -4.23 6.01
C PHE A 43 -14.08 -4.38 6.99
N ASP A 44 -15.09 -5.14 6.62
CA ASP A 44 -16.21 -5.46 7.46
C ASP A 44 -15.79 -6.37 8.63
N MET A 45 -16.44 -6.17 9.77
CA MET A 45 -16.33 -7.00 10.97
C MET A 45 -17.75 -7.14 11.51
N SER A 46 -18.16 -8.38 11.79
CA SER A 46 -19.53 -8.71 12.17
C SER A 46 -19.99 -7.90 13.38
N ASN A 47 -21.16 -7.29 13.28
CA ASN A 47 -21.79 -6.38 14.25
C ASN A 47 -21.14 -5.00 14.39
N HIS A 48 -20.20 -4.62 13.52
CA HIS A 48 -19.61 -3.29 13.47
C HIS A 48 -19.91 -2.59 12.15
N THR A 49 -20.11 -1.27 12.19
CA THR A 49 -20.27 -0.47 10.96
C THR A 49 -18.91 0.00 10.45
N THR A 50 -18.54 -0.45 9.25
CA THR A 50 -17.34 0.02 8.55
C THR A 50 -17.44 1.50 8.24
N GLY A 51 -16.48 2.29 8.72
CA GLY A 51 -16.55 3.75 8.61
C GLY A 51 -15.98 4.35 7.32
N PHE A 52 -15.14 3.61 6.61
CA PHE A 52 -14.51 4.03 5.35
C PHE A 52 -13.81 5.40 5.44
N GLY A 53 -13.28 5.73 6.61
CA GLY A 53 -12.64 7.02 6.88
C GLY A 53 -13.58 8.22 6.77
N HIS A 54 -14.90 8.06 6.85
CA HIS A 54 -15.86 9.16 6.73
C HIS A 54 -17.08 9.02 7.68
N PRO A 55 -17.39 10.02 8.54
CA PRO A 55 -18.48 9.92 9.52
C PRO A 55 -19.87 9.74 8.86
N LYS A 56 -20.16 10.50 7.79
CA LYS A 56 -21.42 10.32 7.03
C LYS A 56 -21.56 8.93 6.41
N TRP A 57 -20.44 8.29 6.02
CA TRP A 57 -20.48 6.92 5.51
C TRP A 57 -20.95 5.98 6.61
N ARG A 58 -20.33 6.07 7.79
CA ARG A 58 -20.74 5.30 8.97
C ARG A 58 -22.20 5.55 9.37
N GLU A 59 -22.68 6.79 9.32
CA GLU A 59 -24.08 7.14 9.65
C GLU A 59 -25.09 6.49 8.70
N THR A 60 -24.72 6.33 7.43
CA THR A 60 -25.64 5.91 6.35
C THR A 60 -25.58 4.40 6.07
N HIS A 61 -24.72 3.66 6.76
CA HIS A 61 -24.55 2.22 6.59
C HIS A 61 -24.88 1.45 7.87
N GLN A 62 -25.47 0.27 7.69
CA GLN A 62 -25.78 -0.63 8.80
C GLN A 62 -24.52 -1.41 9.23
N PRO A 63 -24.50 -1.92 10.47
CA PRO A 63 -23.47 -2.87 10.90
C PRO A 63 -23.40 -4.08 9.95
N ALA A 64 -22.18 -4.55 9.68
CA ALA A 64 -21.99 -5.74 8.86
C ALA A 64 -22.52 -7.00 9.57
N THR A 65 -23.12 -7.93 8.83
CA THR A 65 -23.58 -9.21 9.39
C THR A 65 -22.45 -10.22 9.50
N GLU A 66 -21.45 -10.11 8.62
CA GLU A 66 -20.32 -11.02 8.52
C GLU A 66 -18.99 -10.25 8.55
N ASN A 67 -17.90 -10.95 8.85
CA ASN A 67 -16.57 -10.41 8.70
C ASN A 67 -16.17 -10.36 7.21
N ALA A 68 -15.23 -9.48 6.87
CA ALA A 68 -14.51 -9.61 5.62
C ALA A 68 -13.73 -10.93 5.59
N GLU A 69 -13.57 -11.53 4.41
CA GLU A 69 -12.94 -12.84 4.28
C GLU A 69 -11.49 -12.86 4.81
N VAL A 70 -10.75 -11.77 4.61
CA VAL A 70 -9.40 -11.61 5.13
C VAL A 70 -9.35 -11.51 6.66
N VAL A 71 -10.41 -11.01 7.30
CA VAL A 71 -10.54 -11.02 8.76
C VAL A 71 -10.73 -12.45 9.24
N ASP A 72 -11.61 -13.23 8.60
CA ASP A 72 -11.82 -14.64 8.95
C ASP A 72 -10.57 -15.49 8.70
N LEU A 73 -9.80 -15.22 7.64
CA LEU A 73 -8.52 -15.89 7.39
C LEU A 73 -7.50 -15.60 8.50
N LEU A 74 -7.40 -14.36 8.98
CA LEU A 74 -6.51 -14.04 10.11
C LEU A 74 -6.93 -14.77 11.38
N LEU A 75 -8.22 -14.75 11.72
CA LEU A 75 -8.76 -15.39 12.92
C LEU A 75 -8.61 -16.92 12.87
N SER A 76 -8.88 -17.53 11.72
CA SER A 76 -8.70 -18.97 11.51
C SER A 76 -7.22 -19.37 11.42
N SER A 77 -6.32 -18.45 11.08
CA SER A 77 -4.87 -18.66 11.15
C SER A 77 -4.28 -18.45 12.55
N GLY A 78 -5.11 -18.09 13.54
CA GLY A 78 -4.72 -17.98 14.95
C GLY A 78 -4.36 -16.57 15.44
N ALA A 79 -4.45 -15.55 14.58
CA ALA A 79 -4.19 -14.17 14.98
C ALA A 79 -5.39 -13.59 15.75
N THR A 80 -5.13 -12.67 16.67
CA THR A 80 -6.16 -11.85 17.33
C THR A 80 -6.29 -10.52 16.59
N VAL A 81 -7.49 -10.15 16.16
CA VAL A 81 -7.71 -8.81 15.58
C VAL A 81 -7.94 -7.82 16.72
N VAL A 82 -7.15 -6.75 16.80
CA VAL A 82 -7.12 -5.80 17.94
C VAL A 82 -7.75 -4.44 17.64
N GLY A 83 -8.18 -4.20 16.41
CA GLY A 83 -9.02 -3.05 16.10
C GLY A 83 -9.01 -2.61 14.65
N ARG A 84 -9.81 -1.57 14.41
CA ARG A 84 -9.95 -0.87 13.14
C ARG A 84 -9.07 0.37 13.13
N THR A 85 -8.29 0.53 12.07
CA THR A 85 -7.28 1.59 12.01
C THR A 85 -7.74 2.79 11.20
N HIS A 86 -7.12 3.94 11.47
CA HIS A 86 -7.25 5.14 10.64
C HIS A 86 -6.94 4.84 9.17
N MET A 87 -7.59 5.61 8.30
CA MET A 87 -7.35 5.63 6.87
C MET A 87 -7.70 7.00 6.29
N ASP A 88 -7.17 7.30 5.11
CA ASP A 88 -7.60 8.48 4.36
C ASP A 88 -9.10 8.37 4.03
N GLU A 89 -9.74 9.53 3.94
CA GLU A 89 -11.15 9.69 3.60
C GLU A 89 -11.50 8.90 2.31
N LEU A 90 -12.42 7.94 2.45
CA LEU A 90 -12.90 7.07 1.36
C LEU A 90 -11.77 6.32 0.62
N ALA A 91 -10.64 6.09 1.28
CA ALA A 91 -9.42 5.53 0.70
C ALA A 91 -8.79 6.33 -0.46
N TRP A 92 -9.30 7.52 -0.82
CA TRP A 92 -8.94 8.20 -2.07
C TRP A 92 -7.85 9.27 -1.91
N SER A 93 -6.80 8.92 -1.17
CA SER A 93 -5.60 9.74 -0.95
C SER A 93 -4.40 8.83 -0.61
N LEU A 94 -3.20 9.41 -0.52
CA LEU A 94 -1.93 8.69 -0.27
C LEU A 94 -1.12 9.26 0.91
N PHE A 95 -1.72 10.16 1.71
CA PHE A 95 -0.98 10.97 2.67
C PHE A 95 -1.20 10.52 4.12
N GLY A 96 -2.31 9.85 4.42
CA GLY A 96 -2.63 9.48 5.80
C GLY A 96 -3.32 10.60 6.57
N VAL A 97 -3.63 11.71 5.90
CA VAL A 97 -4.33 12.86 6.47
C VAL A 97 -5.83 12.70 6.25
N ASN A 98 -6.58 12.64 7.35
CA ASN A 98 -8.03 12.59 7.31
C ASN A 98 -8.62 13.86 7.95
N TYR A 99 -9.46 14.58 7.20
CA TYR A 99 -10.10 15.82 7.66
C TYR A 99 -11.00 15.60 8.89
N HIS A 100 -11.65 14.45 9.00
CA HIS A 100 -12.61 14.15 10.06
C HIS A 100 -11.97 13.54 11.30
N TYR A 101 -10.94 12.72 11.10
CA TYR A 101 -10.34 11.90 12.17
C TYR A 101 -8.89 12.27 12.49
N GLY A 102 -8.29 13.22 11.78
CA GLY A 102 -6.88 13.58 11.94
C GLY A 102 -5.93 12.57 11.29
N THR A 103 -4.65 12.65 11.67
CA THR A 103 -3.56 11.87 11.09
C THR A 103 -2.89 11.04 12.18
N PRO A 104 -2.77 9.71 12.04
CA PRO A 104 -1.97 8.92 12.97
C PRO A 104 -0.50 9.32 12.89
N ARG A 105 0.21 9.26 14.01
CA ARG A 105 1.65 9.57 14.06
C ARG A 105 2.46 8.51 13.32
N ASN A 106 3.44 8.92 12.51
CA ASN A 106 4.50 8.05 12.03
C ASN A 106 5.61 7.93 13.10
N PRO A 107 5.78 6.78 13.77
CA PRO A 107 6.78 6.64 14.83
C PRO A 107 8.22 6.55 14.29
N ASN A 108 8.39 6.26 13.00
CA ASN A 108 9.70 6.03 12.37
C ASN A 108 10.22 7.25 11.59
N ALA A 109 9.49 8.37 11.63
CA ALA A 109 9.87 9.62 10.99
C ALA A 109 9.80 10.80 11.98
N PRO A 110 10.76 11.74 11.96
CA PRO A 110 10.81 12.86 12.90
C PRO A 110 9.80 13.96 12.57
N ASN A 111 9.70 14.95 13.45
CA ASN A 111 9.12 16.28 13.18
C ASN A 111 7.67 16.29 12.64
N GLY A 112 6.82 15.36 13.08
CA GLY A 112 5.41 15.34 12.68
C GLY A 112 5.18 14.94 11.22
N LYS A 113 6.15 14.24 10.62
CA LYS A 113 5.99 13.63 9.30
C LYS A 113 4.88 12.60 9.27
N ILE A 114 4.17 12.55 8.16
CA ILE A 114 2.98 11.72 8.00
C ILE A 114 3.35 10.25 7.74
N PRO A 115 2.47 9.30 8.05
CA PRO A 115 2.71 7.88 7.79
C PRO A 115 2.47 7.48 6.34
N GLY A 116 1.89 8.36 5.51
CA GLY A 116 1.37 7.98 4.20
C GLY A 116 0.02 7.28 4.30
N GLY A 117 -0.58 6.98 3.15
CA GLY A 117 -1.94 6.47 3.08
C GLY A 117 -2.23 5.71 1.78
N SER A 118 -3.43 5.17 1.59
CA SER A 118 -4.59 5.32 2.49
C SER A 118 -4.65 4.40 3.70
N SER A 119 -3.72 3.46 3.87
CA SER A 119 -3.70 2.52 5.02
C SER A 119 -2.86 3.05 6.19
N SER A 120 -3.07 4.31 6.56
CA SER A 120 -2.22 5.09 7.45
C SER A 120 -2.14 4.54 8.88
N GLY A 121 -3.29 4.20 9.46
CA GLY A 121 -3.35 3.64 10.79
C GLY A 121 -2.80 2.23 10.85
N SER A 122 -2.99 1.40 9.81
CA SER A 122 -2.42 0.05 9.75
C SER A 122 -0.89 0.11 9.81
N ALA A 123 -0.27 0.96 8.99
CA ALA A 123 1.17 1.14 9.00
C ALA A 123 1.68 1.76 10.31
N SER A 124 0.98 2.78 10.83
CA SER A 124 1.38 3.41 12.10
C SER A 124 1.30 2.44 13.28
N ALA A 125 0.25 1.60 13.35
CA ALA A 125 0.07 0.61 14.40
C ALA A 125 1.17 -0.46 14.37
N VAL A 126 1.52 -0.96 13.18
CA VAL A 126 2.59 -1.95 13.01
C VAL A 126 3.95 -1.34 13.34
N ALA A 127 4.21 -0.12 12.90
CA ALA A 127 5.46 0.59 13.17
C ALA A 127 5.65 0.91 14.66
N ASP A 128 4.56 1.23 15.39
CA ASP A 128 4.58 1.56 16.83
C ASP A 128 4.47 0.32 17.74
N GLY A 129 4.41 -0.89 17.15
CA GLY A 129 4.32 -2.14 17.91
C GLY A 129 2.95 -2.43 18.53
N LEU A 130 1.90 -1.73 18.10
CA LEU A 130 0.53 -1.92 18.59
C LEU A 130 -0.19 -3.11 17.92
N ALA A 131 0.32 -3.55 16.78
CA ALA A 131 -0.06 -4.79 16.11
C ALA A 131 1.17 -5.41 15.46
N ASP A 132 1.18 -6.72 15.25
CA ASP A 132 2.23 -7.42 14.49
C ASP A 132 1.96 -7.37 12.98
N ILE A 133 0.68 -7.43 12.62
CA ILE A 133 0.20 -7.49 11.24
C ILE A 133 -0.76 -6.32 11.01
N GLY A 134 -0.57 -5.60 9.91
CA GLY A 134 -1.50 -4.56 9.48
C GLY A 134 -2.16 -4.94 8.17
N MET A 135 -3.49 -4.99 8.10
CA MET A 135 -4.21 -5.18 6.84
C MET A 135 -4.55 -3.83 6.22
N GLY A 136 -4.42 -3.74 4.90
CA GLY A 136 -4.75 -2.54 4.13
C GLY A 136 -5.25 -2.88 2.73
N THR A 137 -5.53 -1.83 1.99
CA THR A 137 -5.82 -1.93 0.55
C THR A 137 -4.86 -1.03 -0.20
N ASP A 138 -4.47 -1.45 -1.39
CA ASP A 138 -3.66 -0.71 -2.33
C ASP A 138 -4.49 -0.53 -3.60
N THR A 139 -4.76 0.71 -4.01
CA THR A 139 -5.39 1.03 -5.30
C THR A 139 -4.37 1.72 -6.20
N GLY A 140 -3.71 2.75 -5.66
CA GLY A 140 -2.63 3.49 -6.31
C GLY A 140 -1.39 3.64 -5.45
N GLY A 141 -1.10 2.69 -4.54
CA GLY A 141 0.03 2.77 -3.62
C GLY A 141 -0.34 2.69 -2.14
N SER A 142 -1.62 2.50 -1.81
CA SER A 142 -2.13 2.63 -0.43
C SER A 142 -1.63 1.59 0.59
N VAL A 143 -0.84 0.60 0.16
CA VAL A 143 0.00 -0.21 1.05
C VAL A 143 1.48 0.14 0.89
N ARG A 144 1.95 0.28 -0.34
CA ARG A 144 3.38 0.51 -0.62
C ARG A 144 3.91 1.86 -0.11
N VAL A 145 3.16 2.94 -0.29
CA VAL A 145 3.52 4.29 0.17
C VAL A 145 3.68 4.33 1.69
N PRO A 146 2.68 3.93 2.49
CA PRO A 146 2.85 3.92 3.94
C PRO A 146 3.87 2.89 4.43
N ALA A 147 4.13 1.80 3.69
CA ALA A 147 5.23 0.88 4.02
C ALA A 147 6.59 1.58 3.90
N SER A 148 6.84 2.27 2.78
CA SER A 148 8.04 3.09 2.57
C SER A 148 8.19 4.14 3.67
N TYR A 149 7.14 4.94 3.90
CA TYR A 149 7.16 6.06 4.83
C TYR A 149 7.26 5.66 6.31
N CYS A 150 6.73 4.50 6.68
CA CYS A 150 6.84 3.98 8.04
C CYS A 150 8.02 3.03 8.23
N GLY A 151 8.85 2.79 7.21
CA GLY A 151 9.98 1.87 7.30
C GLY A 151 9.55 0.42 7.58
N LEU A 152 8.48 -0.03 6.93
CA LEU A 152 7.91 -1.36 7.07
C LEU A 152 8.05 -2.15 5.77
N TYR A 153 7.90 -3.46 5.89
CA TYR A 153 7.64 -4.33 4.75
C TYR A 153 6.15 -4.23 4.40
N GLY A 154 5.82 -4.09 3.12
CA GLY A 154 4.42 -4.06 2.67
C GLY A 154 4.24 -4.59 1.27
N ILE A 155 3.21 -5.41 1.06
CA ILE A 155 2.94 -6.06 -0.24
C ILE A 155 1.57 -5.66 -0.80
N ARG A 156 1.58 -5.31 -2.09
CA ARG A 156 0.42 -5.36 -2.97
C ARG A 156 0.56 -6.66 -3.79
N PRO A 157 -0.21 -7.73 -3.51
CA PRO A 157 -0.18 -8.93 -4.32
C PRO A 157 -0.73 -8.68 -5.73
N THR A 158 -0.62 -9.69 -6.59
CA THR A 158 -1.30 -9.76 -7.88
C THR A 158 -2.79 -9.46 -7.67
N HIS A 159 -3.33 -8.57 -8.49
CA HIS A 159 -4.73 -8.16 -8.40
C HIS A 159 -5.67 -9.38 -8.46
N GLY A 160 -6.66 -9.41 -7.56
CA GLY A 160 -7.62 -10.50 -7.45
C GLY A 160 -7.14 -11.77 -6.75
N ARG A 161 -5.88 -11.89 -6.33
CA ARG A 161 -5.40 -13.09 -5.62
C ARG A 161 -5.89 -13.20 -4.18
N VAL A 162 -5.93 -12.10 -3.45
CA VAL A 162 -6.48 -12.06 -2.09
C VAL A 162 -7.86 -11.45 -2.15
N SER A 163 -8.85 -12.15 -1.57
CA SER A 163 -10.25 -11.74 -1.60
C SER A 163 -10.45 -10.35 -0.97
N LEU A 164 -11.27 -9.53 -1.63
CA LEU A 164 -11.80 -8.26 -1.08
C LEU A 164 -13.28 -8.40 -0.68
N ARG A 165 -13.80 -9.63 -0.54
CA ARG A 165 -15.15 -9.85 -0.06
C ARG A 165 -15.31 -9.28 1.36
N GLY A 166 -16.31 -8.42 1.52
CA GLY A 166 -16.53 -7.66 2.75
C GLY A 166 -15.61 -6.45 2.91
N ALA A 167 -14.90 -5.99 1.87
CA ALA A 167 -14.24 -4.70 1.86
C ALA A 167 -15.05 -3.67 1.07
N ARG A 168 -15.01 -2.39 1.46
CA ARG A 168 -15.54 -1.30 0.62
C ARG A 168 -14.65 -1.12 -0.61
N SER A 169 -15.27 -0.81 -1.74
CA SER A 169 -14.60 -0.60 -3.02
C SER A 169 -14.33 0.89 -3.25
N LEU A 170 -13.16 1.20 -3.82
CA LEU A 170 -12.83 2.50 -4.37
C LEU A 170 -12.82 2.43 -5.90
N ALA A 171 -12.07 1.48 -6.46
CA ALA A 171 -11.96 1.25 -7.89
C ALA A 171 -11.68 -0.26 -8.12
N PRO A 172 -12.71 -1.09 -8.34
CA PRO A 172 -12.60 -2.56 -8.30
C PRO A 172 -11.48 -3.14 -9.17
N SER A 173 -11.21 -2.55 -10.33
CA SER A 173 -10.17 -3.07 -11.24
C SER A 173 -8.75 -2.75 -10.80
N PHE A 174 -8.59 -1.97 -9.74
CA PHE A 174 -7.31 -1.57 -9.14
C PHE A 174 -7.16 -2.01 -7.69
N ASP A 175 -8.27 -2.15 -6.96
CA ASP A 175 -8.27 -2.46 -5.54
C ASP A 175 -7.66 -3.83 -5.27
N THR A 176 -6.64 -3.86 -4.41
CA THR A 176 -5.94 -5.06 -4.00
C THR A 176 -5.80 -5.09 -2.48
N CYS A 177 -6.16 -6.20 -1.84
CA CYS A 177 -5.87 -6.41 -0.42
C CYS A 177 -4.36 -6.60 -0.22
N GLY A 178 -3.76 -5.83 0.68
CA GLY A 178 -2.33 -5.90 1.01
C GLY A 178 -2.11 -5.92 2.52
N TRP A 179 -0.88 -6.17 2.94
CA TRP A 179 -0.54 -6.21 4.37
C TRP A 179 0.86 -5.68 4.66
N PHE A 180 1.08 -5.39 5.94
CA PHE A 180 2.31 -4.86 6.51
C PHE A 180 2.88 -5.79 7.58
N ALA A 181 4.21 -5.79 7.71
CA ALA A 181 4.92 -6.39 8.84
C ALA A 181 6.22 -5.60 9.12
N ARG A 182 6.77 -5.76 10.34
CA ARG A 182 8.08 -5.18 10.71
C ARG A 182 9.27 -5.98 10.17
N ASP A 183 9.07 -7.26 9.85
CA ASP A 183 10.08 -8.13 9.28
C ASP A 183 9.54 -8.93 8.08
N ALA A 184 10.44 -9.29 7.17
CA ALA A 184 10.08 -9.96 5.92
C ALA A 184 9.59 -11.40 6.12
N ALA A 185 10.07 -12.09 7.16
CA ALA A 185 9.68 -13.46 7.45
C ALA A 185 8.21 -13.51 7.88
N LEU A 186 7.76 -12.59 8.74
CA LEU A 186 6.36 -12.43 9.09
C LEU A 186 5.53 -11.99 7.89
N LEU A 187 6.01 -11.06 7.06
CA LEU A 187 5.31 -10.66 5.83
C LEU A 187 5.02 -11.89 4.95
N ARG A 188 6.01 -12.77 4.74
CA ARG A 188 5.84 -14.01 3.98
C ARG A 188 4.91 -15.00 4.70
N ARG A 189 5.03 -15.14 6.02
CA ARG A 189 4.18 -16.05 6.81
C ARG A 189 2.70 -15.68 6.65
N VAL A 190 2.36 -14.40 6.71
CA VAL A 190 0.99 -13.92 6.42
C VAL A 190 0.59 -14.25 4.98
N GLY A 191 1.50 -14.07 4.02
CA GLY A 191 1.26 -14.44 2.63
C GLY A 191 0.91 -15.92 2.42
N ASN A 192 1.52 -16.84 3.17
CA ASN A 192 1.21 -18.27 3.10
C ASN A 192 -0.24 -18.59 3.53
N GLU A 193 -0.84 -17.76 4.39
CA GLU A 193 -2.22 -17.94 4.87
C GLU A 193 -3.24 -17.22 3.97
N LEU A 194 -2.89 -16.05 3.44
CA LEU A 194 -3.81 -15.20 2.69
C LEU A 194 -3.85 -15.50 1.19
N LEU A 195 -2.74 -15.97 0.62
CA LEU A 195 -2.68 -16.30 -0.81
C LEU A 195 -3.33 -17.66 -1.04
N PRO A 196 -4.26 -17.77 -2.01
CA PRO A 196 -4.78 -19.07 -2.42
C PRO A 196 -3.64 -19.88 -3.05
N PRO A 197 -3.74 -21.23 -3.07
CA PRO A 197 -2.74 -22.08 -3.70
C PRO A 197 -2.36 -21.58 -5.11
N PRO A 198 -1.07 -21.62 -5.47
CA PRO A 198 -0.62 -21.06 -6.73
C PRO A 198 -1.30 -21.74 -7.91
N ALA A 199 -1.85 -20.95 -8.82
CA ALA A 199 -2.51 -21.44 -10.03
C ALA A 199 -1.45 -21.99 -11.02
N THR A 200 -1.07 -23.26 -10.87
CA THR A 200 -0.21 -24.10 -11.76
C THR A 200 1.12 -23.50 -12.28
N ARG A 201 1.47 -22.26 -11.96
CA ARG A 201 2.68 -21.52 -12.36
C ARG A 201 3.78 -21.54 -11.29
N ALA A 202 3.67 -22.42 -10.30
CA ALA A 202 4.50 -22.40 -9.11
C ALA A 202 5.99 -22.69 -9.40
N ASN A 203 6.84 -21.83 -8.81
CA ASN A 203 8.28 -22.01 -8.59
C ASN A 203 9.23 -21.69 -9.76
N THR A 204 8.98 -20.62 -10.53
CA THR A 204 10.10 -20.01 -11.27
C THR A 204 10.82 -19.03 -10.33
N PRO A 205 12.06 -19.30 -9.90
CA PRO A 205 12.78 -18.38 -9.04
C PRO A 205 12.97 -17.03 -9.74
N LEU A 206 12.77 -15.94 -8.98
CA LEU A 206 13.08 -14.60 -9.47
C LEU A 206 14.59 -14.35 -9.32
N THR A 207 15.29 -14.28 -10.44
CA THR A 207 16.75 -14.20 -10.52
C THR A 207 17.23 -13.01 -11.34
N ARG A 208 16.45 -12.54 -12.32
CA ARG A 208 16.86 -11.44 -13.20
C ARG A 208 16.43 -10.10 -12.62
N TRP A 209 17.32 -9.46 -11.88
CA TRP A 209 17.13 -8.11 -11.34
C TRP A 209 17.27 -7.02 -12.40
N LEU A 210 16.17 -6.34 -12.66
CA LEU A 210 16.08 -5.16 -13.52
C LEU A 210 16.03 -3.90 -12.65
N VAL A 211 16.74 -2.84 -13.04
CA VAL A 211 16.71 -1.55 -12.34
C VAL A 211 16.05 -0.52 -13.25
N ALA A 212 14.94 0.06 -12.83
CA ALA A 212 14.27 1.16 -13.52
C ALA A 212 15.05 2.46 -13.28
N ALA A 213 16.14 2.69 -14.01
CA ALA A 213 17.04 3.81 -13.77
C ALA A 213 16.30 5.16 -13.84
N ASP A 214 15.41 5.32 -14.82
CA ASP A 214 14.58 6.52 -14.99
C ASP A 214 13.54 6.71 -13.86
N ALA A 215 13.14 5.66 -13.15
CA ALA A 215 12.29 5.79 -11.95
C ALA A 215 13.06 6.45 -10.80
N PHE A 216 14.38 6.27 -10.72
CA PHE A 216 15.23 6.95 -9.75
C PHE A 216 15.41 8.43 -10.07
N ASP A 217 15.31 8.82 -11.34
CA ASP A 217 15.33 10.24 -11.74
C ASP A 217 14.03 10.97 -11.34
N LEU A 218 12.93 10.25 -11.15
CA LEU A 218 11.68 10.80 -10.61
C LEU A 218 11.68 10.96 -9.09
N ALA A 219 12.63 10.33 -8.39
CA ALA A 219 12.81 10.45 -6.96
C ALA A 219 13.76 11.61 -6.61
N ASP A 220 13.66 12.10 -5.38
CA ASP A 220 14.53 13.14 -4.84
C ASP A 220 15.97 12.60 -4.82
N PRO A 221 16.98 13.42 -5.18
CA PRO A 221 18.36 12.97 -5.26
C PRO A 221 18.85 12.27 -3.98
N ALA A 222 18.54 12.83 -2.81
CA ALA A 222 18.91 12.24 -1.53
C ALA A 222 18.27 10.86 -1.27
N ALA A 223 17.05 10.63 -1.74
CA ALA A 223 16.38 9.34 -1.62
C ALA A 223 17.01 8.30 -2.57
N SER A 224 17.26 8.70 -3.82
CA SER A 224 17.92 7.85 -4.81
C SER A 224 19.34 7.48 -4.37
N GLU A 225 20.12 8.45 -3.90
CA GLU A 225 21.47 8.24 -3.36
C GLU A 225 21.45 7.30 -2.14
N ALA A 226 20.50 7.47 -1.22
CA ALA A 226 20.39 6.62 -0.04
C ALA A 226 20.08 5.16 -0.43
N ILE A 227 19.16 4.94 -1.38
CA ILE A 227 18.78 3.61 -1.86
C ILE A 227 19.94 2.96 -2.64
N TYR A 228 20.54 3.67 -3.59
CA TYR A 228 21.70 3.18 -4.34
C TYR A 228 22.88 2.89 -3.42
N GLY A 229 23.13 3.75 -2.43
CA GLY A 229 24.17 3.55 -1.43
C GLY A 229 23.96 2.28 -0.61
N ALA A 230 22.72 1.96 -0.23
CA ALA A 230 22.38 0.70 0.46
C ALA A 230 22.64 -0.53 -0.43
N ILE A 231 22.18 -0.50 -1.68
CA ILE A 231 22.38 -1.58 -2.66
C ILE A 231 23.87 -1.77 -2.96
N ALA A 232 24.61 -0.68 -3.20
CA ALA A 232 26.03 -0.71 -3.56
C ALA A 232 26.90 -1.31 -2.46
N LYS A 233 26.63 -0.99 -1.19
CA LYS A 233 27.33 -1.55 -0.02
C LYS A 233 27.19 -3.06 0.09
N LYS A 234 26.13 -3.63 -0.48
CA LYS A 234 25.75 -5.04 -0.37
C LYS A 234 25.70 -5.77 -1.71
N ARG A 235 26.33 -5.19 -2.74
CA ARG A 235 26.17 -5.64 -4.13
C ARG A 235 26.62 -7.09 -4.33
N GLU A 236 27.72 -7.50 -3.71
CA GLU A 236 28.24 -8.88 -3.83
C GLU A 236 27.30 -9.89 -3.17
N GLU A 237 26.83 -9.63 -1.95
CA GLU A 237 25.89 -10.53 -1.26
C GLU A 237 24.54 -10.57 -1.98
N LEU A 238 24.05 -9.44 -2.50
CA LEU A 238 22.84 -9.38 -3.31
C LEU A 238 22.98 -10.16 -4.62
N SER A 239 24.15 -10.11 -5.26
CA SER A 239 24.40 -10.87 -6.50
C SER A 239 24.32 -12.39 -6.26
N LEU A 240 24.70 -12.86 -5.06
CA LEU A 240 24.51 -14.26 -4.66
C LEU A 240 23.03 -14.62 -4.45
N VAL A 241 22.21 -13.68 -3.94
CA VAL A 241 20.76 -13.87 -3.83
C VAL A 241 20.10 -14.01 -5.20
N PHE A 242 20.56 -13.26 -6.20
CA PHE A 242 19.91 -13.15 -7.51
C PHE A 242 20.40 -14.18 -8.55
N SER A 243 21.48 -14.92 -8.30
CA SER A 243 21.94 -16.05 -9.15
C SER A 243 22.14 -15.70 -10.65
N SER A 244 22.45 -14.46 -11.00
CA SER A 244 22.48 -13.95 -12.39
C SER A 244 23.48 -12.79 -12.57
N PRO A 245 23.82 -12.38 -13.81
CA PRO A 245 24.76 -11.29 -14.12
C PRO A 245 24.43 -9.97 -13.40
N PRO A 246 25.34 -8.96 -13.45
CA PRO A 246 25.10 -7.62 -12.90
C PRO A 246 23.72 -7.04 -13.27
N PRO A 247 23.18 -6.11 -12.45
CA PRO A 247 21.85 -5.58 -12.64
C PRO A 247 21.72 -4.99 -14.04
N GLN A 248 20.61 -5.31 -14.70
CA GLN A 248 20.31 -4.74 -16.00
C GLN A 248 19.47 -3.48 -15.80
N GLU A 249 20.01 -2.34 -16.22
CA GLU A 249 19.21 -1.12 -16.30
C GLU A 249 18.19 -1.24 -17.42
N VAL A 250 16.96 -0.84 -17.10
CA VAL A 250 15.87 -0.71 -18.04
C VAL A 250 15.27 0.68 -17.90
N SER A 251 14.84 1.23 -19.02
CA SER A 251 14.00 2.42 -19.02
C SER A 251 12.55 1.97 -19.09
N LEU A 252 11.74 2.47 -18.16
CA LEU A 252 10.28 2.31 -18.21
C LEU A 252 9.65 3.44 -19.01
N ASP A 253 10.35 4.55 -19.24
CA ASP A 253 9.91 5.57 -20.18
C ASP A 253 9.70 4.93 -21.56
N HIS A 254 8.56 5.26 -22.17
CA HIS A 254 8.06 4.65 -23.41
C HIS A 254 7.66 3.16 -23.33
N LEU A 255 7.74 2.49 -22.17
CA LEU A 255 7.20 1.14 -22.01
C LEU A 255 5.67 1.18 -22.11
N GLY A 256 5.10 0.25 -22.88
CA GLY A 256 3.65 0.17 -23.02
C GLY A 256 3.01 1.37 -23.73
N GLY A 257 3.77 2.13 -24.53
CA GLY A 257 3.20 3.19 -25.38
C GLY A 257 3.03 4.54 -24.70
N GLY A 258 3.73 4.82 -23.60
CA GLY A 258 3.69 6.16 -22.99
C GLY A 258 4.76 6.39 -21.93
N SER A 259 4.90 7.66 -21.54
CA SER A 259 5.75 8.09 -20.42
C SER A 259 5.07 7.85 -19.06
N TYR A 260 5.79 8.08 -17.98
CA TYR A 260 5.22 8.11 -16.63
C TYR A 260 4.01 9.05 -16.51
N ASP A 261 3.96 10.15 -17.28
CA ASP A 261 2.79 11.03 -17.35
C ASP A 261 1.60 10.35 -18.02
N ALA A 262 1.83 9.61 -19.10
CA ALA A 262 0.77 8.84 -19.74
C ALA A 262 0.23 7.75 -18.83
N TRP A 263 1.08 7.12 -18.02
CA TRP A 263 0.68 6.11 -17.03
C TRP A 263 -0.12 6.75 -15.90
N PHE A 264 0.35 7.87 -15.36
CA PHE A 264 -0.37 8.68 -14.38
C PHE A 264 -1.77 9.05 -14.89
N GLU A 265 -1.87 9.57 -16.12
CA GLU A 265 -3.14 9.95 -16.72
C GLU A 265 -4.06 8.75 -16.96
N ALA A 266 -3.53 7.63 -17.45
CA ALA A 266 -4.31 6.40 -17.62
C ALA A 266 -4.87 5.91 -16.29
N PHE A 267 -4.05 5.88 -15.25
CA PHE A 267 -4.48 5.51 -13.90
C PHE A 267 -5.55 6.47 -13.38
N ARG A 268 -5.31 7.78 -13.50
CA ARG A 268 -6.21 8.84 -13.00
C ARG A 268 -7.59 8.76 -13.64
N VAL A 269 -7.68 8.63 -14.96
CA VAL A 269 -8.95 8.54 -15.70
C VAL A 269 -9.71 7.27 -15.34
N LEU A 270 -9.05 6.11 -15.42
CA LEU A 270 -9.69 4.81 -15.18
C LEU A 270 -10.15 4.67 -13.72
N GLN A 271 -9.30 5.05 -12.76
CA GLN A 271 -9.67 5.07 -11.34
C GLN A 271 -10.86 6.01 -11.13
N SER A 272 -10.80 7.24 -11.65
CA SER A 272 -11.87 8.22 -11.41
C SER A 272 -13.21 7.75 -11.96
N ARG A 273 -13.23 7.07 -13.11
CA ARG A 273 -14.44 6.46 -13.66
C ARG A 273 -15.06 5.46 -12.68
N GLU A 274 -14.26 4.54 -12.16
CA GLU A 274 -14.73 3.51 -11.24
C GLU A 274 -15.14 4.10 -9.89
N VAL A 275 -14.40 5.10 -9.38
CA VAL A 275 -14.78 5.81 -8.15
C VAL A 275 -16.14 6.47 -8.29
N TRP A 276 -16.44 7.09 -9.44
CA TRP A 276 -17.77 7.67 -9.66
C TRP A 276 -18.86 6.59 -9.74
N GLN A 277 -18.58 5.43 -10.33
CA GLN A 277 -19.52 4.31 -10.37
C GLN A 277 -19.82 3.73 -8.98
N GLU A 278 -18.79 3.58 -8.14
CA GLU A 278 -18.92 3.01 -6.79
C GLU A 278 -19.50 4.00 -5.78
N LEU A 279 -19.05 5.26 -5.80
CA LEU A 279 -19.32 6.22 -4.73
C LEU A 279 -20.19 7.40 -5.17
N GLY A 280 -20.30 7.67 -6.48
CA GLY A 280 -21.10 8.78 -7.03
C GLY A 280 -22.56 8.79 -6.56
N PRO A 281 -23.31 7.67 -6.67
CA PRO A 281 -24.68 7.59 -6.18
C PRO A 281 -24.81 7.92 -4.69
N TRP A 282 -23.87 7.46 -3.86
CA TRP A 282 -23.86 7.76 -2.42
C TRP A 282 -23.57 9.24 -2.15
N VAL A 283 -22.61 9.84 -2.87
CA VAL A 283 -22.27 11.26 -2.76
C VAL A 283 -23.47 12.15 -3.12
N GLU A 284 -24.18 11.83 -4.21
CA GLU A 284 -25.36 12.58 -4.65
C GLU A 284 -26.50 12.51 -3.64
N ALA A 285 -26.78 11.30 -3.12
CA ALA A 285 -27.87 11.07 -2.19
C ALA A 285 -27.61 11.69 -0.80
N ASN A 286 -26.37 11.64 -0.32
CA ASN A 286 -26.06 11.95 1.08
C ASN A 286 -25.33 13.27 1.32
N ARG A 287 -24.80 13.90 0.26
CA ARG A 287 -24.06 15.17 0.31
C ARG A 287 -23.06 15.23 1.47
N PRO A 288 -22.05 14.34 1.47
CA PRO A 288 -21.26 14.01 2.65
C PRO A 288 -20.34 15.14 3.15
N GLY A 289 -20.15 16.21 2.37
CA GLY A 289 -19.27 17.32 2.71
C GLY A 289 -17.80 16.88 2.84
N PRO A 290 -17.20 16.29 1.78
CA PRO A 290 -15.85 15.76 1.87
C PRO A 290 -14.81 16.89 1.94
N SER A 291 -13.57 16.53 2.28
CA SER A 291 -12.44 17.48 2.21
C SER A 291 -12.29 18.09 0.80
N SER A 292 -11.68 19.28 0.70
CA SER A 292 -11.56 20.01 -0.57
C SER A 292 -10.91 19.17 -1.68
N GLY A 293 -9.79 18.50 -1.39
CA GLY A 293 -9.10 17.65 -2.36
C GLY A 293 -9.90 16.42 -2.79
N ILE A 294 -10.78 15.88 -1.94
CA ILE A 294 -11.66 14.77 -2.30
C ILE A 294 -12.86 15.27 -3.11
N ARG A 295 -13.41 16.45 -2.76
CA ARG A 295 -14.46 17.13 -3.53
C ARG A 295 -14.02 17.39 -4.97
N GLU A 296 -12.85 17.98 -5.17
CA GLU A 296 -12.29 18.25 -6.51
C GLU A 296 -12.11 16.97 -7.34
N ARG A 297 -11.72 15.86 -6.69
CA ARG A 297 -11.61 14.55 -7.36
C ARG A 297 -12.98 14.00 -7.77
N PHE A 298 -14.01 14.14 -6.94
CA PHE A 298 -15.38 13.78 -7.34
C PHE A 298 -15.92 14.66 -8.47
N GLU A 299 -15.64 15.96 -8.43
CA GLU A 299 -16.00 16.90 -9.49
C GLU A 299 -15.37 16.50 -10.82
N TYR A 300 -14.09 16.12 -10.82
CA TYR A 300 -13.41 15.57 -11.99
C TYR A 300 -14.00 14.21 -12.41
N ALA A 301 -14.18 13.27 -11.49
CA ALA A 301 -14.65 11.93 -11.77
C ALA A 301 -16.02 11.90 -12.47
N ARG A 302 -16.92 12.82 -12.08
CA ARG A 302 -18.23 13.01 -12.73
C ARG A 302 -18.12 13.45 -14.20
N THR A 303 -16.99 14.02 -14.62
CA THR A 303 -16.78 14.53 -16.00
C THR A 303 -16.11 13.54 -16.94
N VAL A 304 -15.60 12.42 -16.43
CA VAL A 304 -14.88 11.41 -17.23
C VAL A 304 -15.83 10.75 -18.23
N ARG A 305 -15.47 10.81 -19.52
CA ARG A 305 -16.28 10.28 -20.65
C ARG A 305 -15.88 8.86 -21.02
N ASP A 306 -16.81 8.11 -21.61
CA ASP A 306 -16.55 6.74 -22.11
C ASP A 306 -15.40 6.69 -23.12
N SER A 307 -15.29 7.68 -24.00
CA SER A 307 -14.19 7.76 -24.97
C SER A 307 -12.81 7.88 -24.31
N GLU A 308 -12.72 8.61 -23.18
CA GLU A 308 -11.47 8.74 -22.43
C GLU A 308 -11.12 7.41 -21.74
N VAL A 309 -12.14 6.70 -21.23
CA VAL A 309 -11.97 5.38 -20.62
C VAL A 309 -11.49 4.36 -21.64
N GLU A 310 -12.08 4.33 -22.84
CA GLU A 310 -11.67 3.43 -23.93
C GLU A 310 -10.21 3.68 -24.34
N GLU A 311 -9.83 4.94 -24.54
CA GLU A 311 -8.45 5.34 -24.87
C GLU A 311 -7.47 4.88 -23.77
N LYS A 312 -7.77 5.17 -22.50
CA LYS A 312 -6.87 4.82 -21.39
C LYS A 312 -6.86 3.32 -21.08
N ALA A 313 -7.93 2.59 -21.38
CA ALA A 313 -7.96 1.14 -21.27
C ALA A 313 -6.99 0.48 -22.26
N ALA A 314 -6.89 1.01 -23.49
CA ALA A 314 -5.88 0.56 -24.46
C ALA A 314 -4.46 0.83 -23.97
N THR A 315 -4.20 2.00 -23.37
CA THR A 315 -2.91 2.30 -22.72
C THR A 315 -2.60 1.30 -21.60
N ARG A 316 -3.57 1.02 -20.71
CA ARG A 316 -3.40 0.06 -19.61
C ARG A 316 -3.01 -1.34 -20.12
N GLU A 317 -3.66 -1.82 -21.17
CA GLU A 317 -3.36 -3.14 -21.73
C GLU A 317 -1.96 -3.19 -22.35
N SER A 318 -1.58 -2.13 -23.07
CA SER A 318 -0.23 -2.00 -23.62
C SER A 318 0.86 -2.03 -22.54
N ILE A 319 0.65 -1.31 -21.41
CA ILE A 319 1.54 -1.36 -20.23
C ILE A 319 1.65 -2.77 -19.68
N ARG A 320 0.52 -3.46 -19.49
CA ARG A 320 0.47 -4.82 -18.94
C ARG A 320 1.25 -5.81 -19.81
N VAL A 321 1.01 -5.80 -21.13
CA VAL A 321 1.68 -6.71 -22.07
C VAL A 321 3.18 -6.45 -22.09
N ARG A 322 3.60 -5.18 -22.24
CA ARG A 322 5.03 -4.84 -22.31
C ARG A 322 5.76 -5.13 -21.01
N LEU A 323 5.13 -4.87 -19.86
CA LEU A 323 5.75 -5.18 -18.57
C LEU A 323 5.90 -6.69 -18.38
N ALA A 324 4.93 -7.50 -18.81
CA ALA A 324 5.06 -8.95 -18.81
C ALA A 324 6.21 -9.44 -19.71
N GLU A 325 6.39 -8.84 -20.89
CA GLU A 325 7.50 -9.15 -21.80
C GLU A 325 8.86 -8.83 -21.17
N VAL A 326 9.00 -7.64 -20.57
CA VAL A 326 10.24 -7.19 -19.94
C VAL A 326 10.61 -8.05 -18.73
N LEU A 327 9.64 -8.40 -17.89
CA LEU A 327 9.86 -9.25 -16.71
C LEU A 327 10.02 -10.72 -17.06
N GLY A 328 9.41 -11.19 -18.15
CA GLY A 328 9.37 -12.62 -18.46
C GLY A 328 8.82 -13.42 -17.28
N ARG A 329 9.42 -14.58 -17.00
CA ARG A 329 8.99 -15.46 -15.89
C ARG A 329 9.85 -15.35 -14.64
N ASP A 330 11.08 -14.87 -14.79
CA ASP A 330 12.16 -14.91 -13.80
C ASP A 330 12.69 -13.52 -13.43
N GLY A 331 12.21 -12.47 -14.10
CA GLY A 331 12.62 -11.10 -13.89
C GLY A 331 11.82 -10.42 -12.78
N PHE A 332 12.48 -9.52 -12.07
CA PHE A 332 11.83 -8.58 -11.17
C PHE A 332 12.43 -7.19 -11.35
N LEU A 333 11.60 -6.17 -11.13
CA LEU A 333 11.96 -4.77 -11.32
C LEU A 333 12.16 -4.07 -9.99
N MET A 334 13.29 -3.38 -9.88
CA MET A 334 13.67 -2.52 -8.76
C MET A 334 13.41 -1.06 -9.12
N LEU A 335 12.71 -0.36 -8.24
CA LEU A 335 12.36 1.06 -8.38
C LEU A 335 12.15 1.70 -6.99
N PRO A 336 12.33 3.02 -6.82
CA PRO A 336 11.93 3.71 -5.60
C PRO A 336 10.45 3.49 -5.32
N THR A 337 10.08 3.24 -4.06
CA THR A 337 8.67 3.10 -3.70
C THR A 337 7.96 4.46 -3.68
N THR A 338 8.65 5.48 -3.17
CA THR A 338 8.16 6.85 -3.02
C THR A 338 9.19 7.83 -3.57
N PRO A 339 8.78 9.03 -4.01
CA PRO A 339 9.72 10.03 -4.53
C PRO A 339 10.76 10.46 -3.49
N GLY A 340 10.40 10.46 -2.21
CA GLY A 340 11.29 10.89 -1.14
C GLY A 340 10.92 10.29 0.21
N PRO A 341 11.48 10.81 1.31
CA PRO A 341 11.01 10.52 2.67
C PRO A 341 9.59 11.06 2.89
N PRO A 342 8.92 10.74 4.01
CA PRO A 342 7.56 11.21 4.24
C PRO A 342 7.54 12.75 4.38
N PRO A 343 6.55 13.44 3.78
CA PRO A 343 6.41 14.88 3.96
C PRO A 343 5.80 15.21 5.33
N THR A 344 5.74 16.50 5.67
CA THR A 344 5.04 16.96 6.87
C THR A 344 3.53 17.01 6.67
N SER A 345 2.74 17.10 7.75
CA SER A 345 1.28 17.17 7.64
C SER A 345 0.75 18.54 7.20
N ASN A 346 1.59 19.57 7.18
CA ASN A 346 1.24 20.97 6.94
C ASN A 346 1.83 21.54 5.64
N GLU A 347 2.19 20.67 4.69
CA GLU A 347 2.60 21.08 3.35
C GLU A 347 1.51 21.92 2.65
N SER A 348 1.93 22.80 1.74
CA SER A 348 1.00 23.60 0.95
C SER A 348 0.20 22.73 -0.04
N PRO A 349 -1.01 23.14 -0.46
CA PRO A 349 -1.80 22.40 -1.45
C PRO A 349 -1.06 22.11 -2.76
N GLU A 350 -0.20 23.02 -3.20
CA GLU A 350 0.61 22.87 -4.41
C GLU A 350 1.65 21.75 -4.25
N VAL A 351 2.35 21.72 -3.10
CA VAL A 351 3.31 20.67 -2.77
C VAL A 351 2.62 19.31 -2.66
N VAL A 352 1.47 19.25 -2.00
CA VAL A 352 0.65 18.03 -1.89
C VAL A 352 0.21 17.53 -3.27
N THR A 353 -0.16 18.44 -4.17
CA THR A 353 -0.58 18.09 -5.54
C THR A 353 0.57 17.54 -6.36
N ASP A 354 1.73 18.21 -6.35
CA ASP A 354 2.93 17.76 -7.06
C ASP A 354 3.41 16.39 -6.52
N LEU A 355 3.52 16.26 -5.21
CA LEU A 355 3.97 15.02 -4.58
C LEU A 355 3.00 13.87 -4.86
N ARG A 356 1.69 14.12 -4.89
CA ARG A 356 0.70 13.11 -5.28
C ARG A 356 0.92 12.64 -6.72
N ALA A 357 1.20 13.56 -7.65
CA ALA A 357 1.46 13.21 -9.04
C ALA A 357 2.74 12.38 -9.16
N ARG A 358 3.84 12.79 -8.49
CA ARG A 358 5.10 12.01 -8.45
C ARG A 358 4.92 10.63 -7.81
N LEU A 359 4.17 10.52 -6.71
CA LEU A 359 3.82 9.24 -6.10
C LEU A 359 3.09 8.33 -7.10
N LEU A 360 2.07 8.84 -7.79
CA LEU A 360 1.29 8.04 -8.73
C LEU A 360 2.07 7.68 -10.01
N ARG A 361 3.03 8.50 -10.45
CA ARG A 361 3.97 8.11 -11.52
C ARG A 361 4.77 6.85 -11.15
N LEU A 362 5.25 6.75 -9.91
CA LEU A 362 6.01 5.58 -9.44
C LEU A 362 5.12 4.37 -9.10
N THR A 363 3.95 4.61 -8.50
CA THR A 363 3.13 3.55 -7.90
C THR A 363 2.04 3.00 -8.81
N SER A 364 1.62 3.74 -9.85
CA SER A 364 0.54 3.32 -10.75
C SER A 364 0.88 2.07 -11.57
N ILE A 365 2.16 1.77 -11.79
CA ILE A 365 2.62 0.60 -12.55
C ILE A 365 1.97 -0.71 -12.08
N ALA A 366 1.88 -0.95 -10.77
CA ALA A 366 1.26 -2.16 -10.23
C ALA A 366 -0.28 -2.12 -10.26
N GLY A 367 -0.89 -0.93 -10.25
CA GLY A 367 -2.34 -0.77 -10.44
C GLY A 367 -2.76 -1.04 -11.89
N LEU A 368 -2.01 -0.47 -12.84
CA LEU A 368 -2.26 -0.61 -14.27
C LEU A 368 -2.01 -2.05 -14.74
N SER A 369 -0.87 -2.64 -14.37
CA SER A 369 -0.53 -4.01 -14.75
C SER A 369 -1.32 -5.07 -13.98
N GLY A 370 -1.63 -4.82 -12.70
CA GLY A 370 -2.18 -5.82 -11.77
C GLY A 370 -1.12 -6.75 -11.18
N PHE A 371 0.18 -6.43 -11.34
CA PHE A 371 1.28 -7.29 -10.92
C PHE A 371 1.62 -7.12 -9.43
N PRO A 372 2.25 -8.13 -8.79
CA PRO A 372 2.62 -8.05 -7.40
C PRO A 372 3.82 -7.12 -7.19
N GLN A 373 3.80 -6.32 -6.13
CA GLN A 373 4.89 -5.44 -5.75
C GLN A 373 5.04 -5.37 -4.22
N VAL A 374 6.26 -5.60 -3.75
CA VAL A 374 6.66 -5.49 -2.34
C VAL A 374 7.49 -4.22 -2.17
N SER A 375 7.16 -3.38 -1.19
CA SER A 375 8.06 -2.36 -0.66
C SER A 375 8.86 -2.94 0.50
N ILE A 376 10.17 -2.74 0.46
CA ILE A 376 11.11 -3.12 1.52
C ILE A 376 11.83 -1.87 2.05
N PRO A 377 12.03 -1.75 3.38
CA PRO A 377 12.75 -0.64 3.96
C PRO A 377 14.27 -0.86 3.82
N VAL A 378 14.94 -0.07 2.99
CA VAL A 378 16.38 -0.30 2.67
C VAL A 378 17.29 0.84 3.10
N ALA A 379 16.75 2.04 3.27
CA ALA A 379 17.56 3.20 3.60
C ALA A 379 16.75 4.27 4.35
N ARG A 380 17.47 5.27 4.84
CA ARG A 380 16.92 6.48 5.46
C ARG A 380 17.63 7.69 4.87
N VAL A 381 16.87 8.76 4.66
CA VAL A 381 17.42 10.10 4.43
C VAL A 381 17.66 10.73 5.79
N GLU A 382 18.88 11.19 6.03
CA GLU A 382 19.30 11.74 7.32
C GLU A 382 18.42 12.92 7.74
N GLY A 383 17.92 12.89 8.98
CA GLY A 383 17.01 13.92 9.50
C GLY A 383 15.58 13.89 8.95
N GLU A 384 15.32 13.11 7.90
CA GLU A 384 14.05 13.14 7.17
C GLU A 384 13.20 11.86 7.34
N GLY A 385 13.80 10.68 7.42
CA GLY A 385 13.07 9.43 7.66
C GLY A 385 13.36 8.32 6.64
N PRO A 386 12.56 7.23 6.66
CA PRO A 386 12.80 6.07 5.82
C PRO A 386 12.43 6.30 4.35
N VAL A 387 13.11 5.58 3.48
CA VAL A 387 12.80 5.46 2.06
C VAL A 387 12.84 3.98 1.65
N GLY A 388 11.81 3.54 0.95
CA GLY A 388 11.62 2.13 0.57
C GLY A 388 12.02 1.85 -0.86
N LEU A 389 12.60 0.68 -1.09
CA LEU A 389 12.81 0.10 -2.42
C LEU A 389 11.66 -0.85 -2.75
N SER A 390 11.13 -0.75 -3.96
CA SER A 390 10.12 -1.68 -4.43
C SER A 390 10.74 -2.79 -5.27
N LEU A 391 10.24 -4.01 -5.09
CA LEU A 391 10.46 -5.17 -5.95
C LEU A 391 9.13 -5.52 -6.61
N LEU A 392 9.04 -5.42 -7.93
CA LEU A 392 7.85 -5.77 -8.72
C LEU A 392 8.11 -7.04 -9.53
N GLY A 393 7.26 -8.05 -9.36
CA GLY A 393 7.38 -9.35 -10.04
C GLY A 393 6.35 -9.55 -11.16
N PRO A 394 6.45 -10.63 -11.96
CA PRO A 394 5.46 -10.97 -12.97
C PRO A 394 4.12 -11.43 -12.31
N PRO A 395 3.01 -11.42 -13.07
CA PRO A 395 1.70 -11.74 -12.51
C PRO A 395 1.65 -13.17 -11.97
N GLY A 396 1.20 -13.32 -10.73
CA GLY A 396 1.12 -14.60 -10.02
C GLY A 396 2.43 -15.08 -9.40
N SER A 397 3.46 -14.23 -9.31
CA SER A 397 4.74 -14.57 -8.67
C SER A 397 4.82 -14.23 -7.18
N ASP A 398 3.69 -13.96 -6.54
CA ASP A 398 3.59 -13.42 -5.17
C ASP A 398 4.41 -14.20 -4.14
N GLU A 399 4.33 -15.53 -4.13
CA GLU A 399 5.07 -16.39 -3.21
C GLU A 399 6.59 -16.29 -3.44
N GLU A 400 7.02 -16.26 -4.70
CA GLU A 400 8.44 -16.07 -5.05
C GLU A 400 8.90 -14.66 -4.72
N LEU A 401 8.05 -13.65 -4.91
CA LEU A 401 8.37 -12.26 -4.57
C LEU A 401 8.50 -12.06 -3.05
N LEU A 402 7.65 -12.72 -2.25
CA LEU A 402 7.78 -12.74 -0.78
C LEU A 402 9.06 -13.46 -0.33
N ARG A 403 9.39 -14.60 -0.93
CA ARG A 403 10.67 -15.29 -0.66
C ARG A 403 11.87 -14.44 -1.06
N LEU A 404 11.80 -13.76 -2.21
CA LEU A 404 12.83 -12.84 -2.66
C LEU A 404 13.01 -11.69 -1.67
N ALA A 405 11.93 -11.06 -1.25
CA ALA A 405 11.96 -9.96 -0.27
C ALA A 405 12.61 -10.39 1.05
N GLU A 406 12.30 -11.60 1.56
CA GLU A 406 12.95 -12.15 2.76
C GLU A 406 14.45 -12.39 2.56
N ARG A 407 14.87 -12.95 1.41
CA ARG A 407 16.30 -13.13 1.12
C ARG A 407 17.05 -11.81 1.01
N VAL A 408 16.44 -10.79 0.39
CA VAL A 408 17.03 -9.44 0.28
C VAL A 408 17.11 -8.77 1.65
N ALA A 409 16.08 -8.91 2.48
CA ALA A 409 16.05 -8.39 3.85
C ALA A 409 17.13 -8.99 4.77
N ASN A 410 17.62 -10.20 4.48
CA ASN A 410 18.72 -10.81 5.23
C ASN A 410 20.10 -10.26 4.83
N VAL A 411 20.16 -9.43 3.78
CA VAL A 411 21.40 -8.87 3.22
C VAL A 411 21.50 -7.36 3.45
N LEU A 412 20.40 -6.63 3.22
CA LEU A 412 20.25 -5.19 3.46
C LEU A 412 19.86 -4.92 4.92
#